data_AF-A0A401Q7Q8-F1
#
_entry.id   AF-A0A401Q7Q8-F1
#
_cell.length_a   1.000
_cell.length_b   1.000
_cell.length_c   1.000
_cell.angle_alpha   90.00
_cell.angle_beta   90.00
_cell.angle_gamma   90.00
#
_symmetry.space_group_name_H-M   'P 1'
#
loop_
_entity.id
_entity.type
_entity.pdbx_description
1 polymer ?
#
loop_
_entity_poly.entity_id
_entity_poly.type
_entity_poly.pdbx_seq_one_letter_code
_entity_poly.pdbx_strand_id
1 'polypeptide(L)'
;HTSSGAEGSGQALSSPGSCLESFRTAPFIECHGRGTCNYYANSYSFWLATVETTEMFRKPESETLKAGELRTRISRCQVCMKKT
;
A
#
# COMPACT_ATOMS: atom_id res chain seq x y z
N HIS A 1 4.95 -4.50 -2.30
CA HIS A 1 5.34 -4.63 -0.88
C HIS A 1 6.72 -5.26 -0.83
N THR A 2 7.48 -5.05 0.24
CA THR A 2 8.82 -5.65 0.43
C THR A 2 9.02 -6.09 1.87
N SER A 3 9.88 -7.10 2.09
CA SER A 3 10.22 -7.59 3.44
C SER A 3 11.69 -8.09 3.50
N SER A 4 11.95 -9.35 3.88
CA SER A 4 13.30 -9.93 3.90
C SER A 4 14.08 -9.66 2.60
N GLY A 5 15.32 -9.19 2.72
CA GLY A 5 16.20 -8.89 1.59
C GLY A 5 15.75 -7.74 0.69
N ALA A 6 14.75 -6.94 1.10
CA ALA A 6 14.03 -5.99 0.24
C ALA A 6 13.34 -6.65 -0.98
N GLU A 7 13.20 -7.98 -0.97
CA GLU A 7 12.45 -8.73 -1.95
C GLU A 7 10.94 -8.56 -1.71
N GLY A 8 10.15 -8.75 -2.77
CA GLY A 8 8.71 -8.64 -2.67
C GLY A 8 7.99 -8.74 -4.01
N SER A 9 6.69 -8.47 -3.97
CA SER A 9 5.83 -8.51 -5.16
C SER A 9 4.82 -7.36 -5.17
N GLY A 10 4.07 -7.25 -6.26
CA GLY A 10 3.13 -6.16 -6.52
C GLY A 10 1.76 -6.64 -6.96
N GLN A 11 0.88 -5.67 -7.22
CA GLN A 11 -0.47 -5.89 -7.74
C GLN A 11 -0.62 -5.10 -9.04
N ALA A 12 -1.31 -5.68 -10.02
CA ALA A 12 -1.74 -4.91 -11.18
C ALA A 12 -2.80 -3.89 -10.76
N LEU A 13 -2.63 -2.60 -11.11
CA LEU A 13 -3.56 -1.53 -10.70
C LEU A 13 -4.97 -1.65 -11.28
N SER A 14 -5.14 -2.48 -12.32
CA SER A 14 -6.45 -2.83 -12.89
C SER A 14 -7.11 -4.04 -12.23
N SER A 15 -6.37 -4.79 -11.40
CA SER A 15 -6.88 -5.96 -10.70
C SER A 15 -7.57 -5.57 -9.38
N PRO A 16 -8.65 -6.26 -8.98
CA PRO A 16 -9.25 -6.11 -7.66
C PRO A 16 -8.24 -6.24 -6.50
N GLY A 17 -7.16 -7.01 -6.68
CA GLY A 17 -6.10 -7.17 -5.67
C GLY A 17 -5.35 -5.90 -5.31
N SER A 18 -5.41 -4.86 -6.16
CA SER A 18 -4.86 -3.54 -5.85
C SER A 18 -5.75 -2.70 -4.91
N CYS A 19 -6.98 -3.14 -4.63
CA CYS A 19 -7.99 -2.38 -3.90
C CYS A 19 -8.39 -3.05 -2.57
N LEU A 20 -7.51 -3.00 -1.57
CA LEU A 20 -7.79 -3.54 -0.24
C LEU A 20 -8.88 -2.74 0.49
N GLU A 21 -9.91 -3.43 0.98
CA GLU A 21 -11.05 -2.82 1.69
C GLU A 21 -10.64 -2.15 3.01
N SER A 22 -9.66 -2.71 3.71
CA SER A 22 -9.16 -2.22 4.99
C SER A 22 -7.70 -1.82 4.89
N PHE A 23 -7.42 -0.52 5.03
CA PHE A 23 -6.06 -0.02 5.15
C PHE A 23 -5.37 -0.52 6.42
N ARG A 24 -4.13 -1.02 6.28
CA ARG A 24 -3.20 -1.39 7.34
C ARG A 24 -1.79 -0.97 6.94
N THR A 25 -1.01 -0.42 7.87
CA THR A 25 0.42 -0.13 7.65
C THR A 25 1.25 -1.40 7.47
N ALA A 26 0.89 -2.46 8.18
CA ALA A 26 1.43 -3.82 8.04
C ALA A 26 0.33 -4.80 7.57
N PRO A 27 0.03 -4.87 6.26
CA PRO A 27 -1.07 -5.69 5.73
C PRO A 27 -0.72 -7.17 5.54
N PHE A 28 0.52 -7.58 5.81
CA PHE A 28 1.00 -8.96 5.66
C PHE A 28 1.94 -9.34 6.80
N ILE A 29 2.14 -10.65 7.01
CA ILE A 29 3.06 -11.23 7.99
C ILE A 29 4.10 -12.09 7.27
N GLU A 30 5.35 -12.07 7.71
CA GLU A 30 6.41 -12.92 7.16
C GLU A 30 6.48 -14.24 7.92
N CYS A 31 6.60 -15.36 7.20
CA CYS A 31 6.71 -16.70 7.78
C CYS A 31 7.95 -17.43 7.24
N HIS A 32 8.54 -18.29 8.05
CA HIS A 32 9.69 -19.12 7.70
C HIS A 32 9.34 -20.61 7.74
N GLY A 33 10.04 -21.43 6.95
CA GLY A 33 9.83 -22.88 6.87
C GLY A 33 9.97 -23.66 8.18
N ARG A 34 10.58 -23.06 9.21
CA ARG A 34 10.64 -23.59 10.58
C ARG A 34 9.35 -23.41 11.40
N GLY A 35 8.26 -22.94 10.78
CA GLY A 35 6.95 -22.78 11.42
C GLY A 35 6.77 -21.51 12.25
N THR A 36 7.62 -20.50 12.06
CA THR A 36 7.52 -19.22 12.78
C THR A 36 7.09 -18.09 11.86
N CYS A 37 6.22 -17.20 12.34
CA CYS A 37 5.82 -15.99 11.64
C CYS A 37 5.98 -14.76 12.52
N ASN A 38 6.33 -13.61 11.93
CA ASN A 38 6.45 -12.36 12.66
C ASN A 38 6.24 -11.13 11.76
N TYR A 39 5.99 -9.99 12.39
CA TYR A 39 6.10 -8.67 11.78
C TYR A 39 7.50 -8.12 12.02
N TYR A 40 8.21 -7.76 10.96
CA TYR A 40 9.55 -7.19 11.05
C TYR A 40 9.53 -5.71 10.69
N ALA A 41 10.46 -4.94 11.27
CA ALA A 41 10.52 -3.49 11.07
C ALA A 41 10.88 -3.08 9.62
N ASN A 42 11.45 -3.99 8.83
CA ASN A 42 11.76 -3.81 7.42
C ASN A 42 10.62 -4.21 6.48
N SER A 43 9.45 -4.61 7.00
CA SER A 43 8.27 -4.93 6.19
C SER A 43 7.57 -3.64 5.77
N TYR A 44 7.60 -3.31 4.48
CA TYR A 44 6.99 -2.09 3.93
C TYR A 44 5.77 -2.38 3.05
N SER A 45 4.72 -1.58 3.24
CA SER A 45 3.56 -1.51 2.35
C SER A 45 3.60 -0.22 1.53
N PHE A 46 3.23 -0.32 0.25
CA PHE A 46 3.23 0.79 -0.69
C PHE A 46 1.81 0.99 -1.19
N TRP A 47 1.38 2.25 -1.22
CA TRP A 47 0.01 2.66 -1.56
C TRP A 47 0.09 3.81 -2.56
N LEU A 48 -0.89 3.90 -3.46
CA LEU A 48 -1.01 5.06 -4.33
C LEU A 48 -1.29 6.31 -3.49
N ALA A 49 -0.56 7.40 -3.74
CA ALA A 49 -0.74 8.67 -3.05
C ALA A 49 -1.88 9.49 -3.68
N THR A 50 -2.46 10.40 -2.90
CA THR A 50 -3.33 11.46 -3.44
C THR A 50 -2.50 12.54 -4.13
N VAL A 51 -2.89 12.96 -5.33
CA VAL A 51 -2.23 14.05 -6.05
C VAL A 51 -3.30 15.03 -6.54
N GLU A 52 -3.17 16.29 -6.15
CA GLU A 52 -4.04 17.36 -6.64
C GLU A 52 -3.72 17.67 -8.10
N THR A 53 -4.75 17.97 -8.90
CA THR A 53 -4.60 18.19 -10.34
C THR A 53 -3.65 19.35 -10.67
N THR A 54 -3.62 20.37 -9.83
CA THR A 54 -2.73 21.53 -9.97
C THR A 54 -1.27 21.21 -9.64
N GLU A 55 -0.99 20.11 -8.94
CA GLU A 55 0.33 19.74 -8.44
C GLU A 55 0.99 18.60 -9.24
N MET A 56 0.31 18.02 -10.23
CA MET A 56 0.79 16.84 -10.99
C MET A 56 2.19 16.99 -11.61
N PHE A 57 2.55 18.20 -12.03
CA PHE A 57 3.84 18.52 -12.67
C PHE A 57 4.74 19.41 -11.80
N ARG A 58 4.37 19.61 -10.53
CA ARG A 58 5.17 20.36 -9.57
C ARG A 58 6.00 19.37 -8.76
N LYS A 59 7.05 19.86 -8.11
CA LYS A 59 7.86 19.03 -7.22
C LYS A 59 6.95 18.54 -6.08
N PRO A 60 6.84 17.21 -5.85
CA PRO A 60 6.06 16.71 -4.73
C PRO A 60 6.59 17.24 -3.39
N GLU A 61 5.68 17.63 -2.50
CA GLU A 61 6.03 17.96 -1.12
C GLU A 61 6.27 16.68 -0.33
N SER A 62 7.43 16.58 0.32
CA SER A 62 7.79 15.41 1.12
C SER A 62 7.09 15.49 2.48
N GLU A 63 6.31 14.46 2.79
CA GLU A 63 5.56 14.37 4.04
C GLU A 63 5.90 13.08 4.81
N THR A 64 5.92 13.17 6.15
CA THR A 64 6.00 12.01 7.03
C THR A 64 4.76 11.98 7.91
N LEU A 65 3.85 11.08 7.59
CA LEU A 65 2.56 10.96 8.28
C LEU A 65 2.65 10.02 9.47
N LYS A 66 1.91 10.33 10.54
CA LYS A 66 1.80 9.49 11.74
C LYS A 66 0.38 8.95 11.89
N ALA A 67 0.19 8.11 12.91
CA ALA A 67 -1.12 7.57 13.26
C ALA A 67 -2.17 8.70 13.40
N GLY A 68 -3.36 8.50 12.84
CA GLY A 68 -4.43 9.50 12.74
C GLY A 68 -4.53 10.15 11.35
N GLU A 69 -3.40 10.39 10.69
CA GLU A 69 -3.34 11.13 9.42
C GLU A 69 -3.04 10.24 8.22
N LEU A 70 -2.57 9.01 8.43
CA LEU A 70 -2.12 8.12 7.35
C LEU A 70 -3.09 8.01 6.16
N ARG A 71 -4.40 8.01 6.39
CA ARG A 71 -5.42 7.85 5.34
C ARG A 71 -5.63 9.11 4.49
N THR A 72 -5.17 10.28 4.92
CA THR A 72 -5.41 11.55 4.18
C THR A 72 -4.66 11.59 2.86
N ARG A 73 -3.51 10.92 2.76
CA ARG A 73 -2.70 10.86 1.53
C ARG A 73 -2.77 9.52 0.79
N ILE A 74 -3.67 8.62 1.17
CA ILE A 74 -3.84 7.31 0.50
C ILE A 74 -5.00 7.39 -0.50
N SER A 75 -4.71 7.06 -1.76
CA SER A 75 -5.70 7.00 -2.83
C SER A 75 -6.80 5.98 -2.54
N ARG A 76 -7.99 6.26 -3.07
CA ARG A 76 -9.17 5.40 -2.96
C ARG A 76 -9.41 4.69 -4.28
N CYS A 77 -10.07 3.54 -4.19
CA CYS A 77 -10.36 2.69 -5.32
C CYS A 77 -11.74 2.07 -5.14
N GLN A 78 -12.29 1.57 -6.24
CA GLN A 78 -13.53 0.82 -6.25
C GLN A 78 -13.39 -0.36 -7.20
N VAL A 79 -13.79 -1.54 -6.75
CA VAL A 79 -13.87 -2.73 -7.61
C VAL A 79 -15.23 -2.73 -8.29
N CYS A 80 -15.22 -2.85 -9.61
CA CYS A 80 -16.41 -2.77 -10.44
C CYS A 80 -16.58 -4.05 -11.26
N MET A 81 -17.83 -4.37 -11.61
CA MET A 81 -18.17 -5.46 -12.52
C MET A 81 -19.06 -4.92 -13.62
N LYS A 82 -18.85 -5.38 -14.87
CA LYS A 82 -19.70 -5.01 -16.00
C LYS A 82 -21.13 -5.52 -15.76
N LYS A 83 -22.12 -4.64 -15.90
CA LYS A 83 -23.53 -5.06 -15.95
C LYS A 83 -23.76 -5.77 -17.28
N THR A 84 -24.17 -7.02 -17.22
CA THR A 84 -24.61 -7.84 -18.36
C THR A 84 -26.08 -7.66 -18.62
#